data_AF-A0A7K6WS95-F1
#
_entry.id   AF-A0A7K6WS95-F1
#
_cell.length_a   1.000
_cell.length_b   1.000
_cell.length_c   1.000
_cell.angle_alpha   90.00
_cell.angle_beta   90.00
_cell.angle_gamma   90.00
#
_symmetry.space_group_name_H-M   'P 1'
#
loop_
_entity.id
_entity.type
_entity.pdbx_description
1 polymer ?
#
loop_
_entity_poly.entity_id
_entity_poly.type
_entity_poly.pdbx_seq_one_letter_code
_entity_poly.pdbx_strand_id
1 'polypeptide(L)'
;LILGMVTLSNTLTSVLAGNAQFSDPVTKVIYDQYSKIGLEDSLGKLSCILENNHFAIVVHEQIQFNGNGSSFTKQMVFGVVTAMDLLTFVNRNDTK
;
A
#
# COMPACT_ATOMS: atom_id res chain seq x y z
N LEU A 1 5.65 -11.56 2.44
CA LEU A 1 4.26 -11.36 2.92
C LEU A 1 4.08 -9.88 3.22
N ILE A 2 2.97 -9.28 2.77
CA ILE A 2 2.62 -7.90 3.11
C ILE A 2 1.70 -8.00 4.32
N LEU A 3 2.03 -7.33 5.42
CA LEU A 3 1.25 -7.38 6.67
C LEU A 3 0.23 -6.24 6.76
N GLY A 4 0.47 -5.13 6.06
CA GLY A 4 -0.38 -3.95 6.13
C GLY A 4 0.43 -2.67 5.93
N MET A 5 -0.11 -1.57 6.43
CA MET A 5 0.49 -0.24 6.37
C MET A 5 0.59 0.38 7.76
N VAL A 6 1.63 1.18 7.96
CA VAL A 6 1.72 2.10 9.09
C VAL A 6 1.88 3.51 8.54
N THR A 7 1.23 4.47 9.17
CA THR A 7 1.40 5.88 8.82
C THR A 7 1.94 6.63 10.04
N LEU A 8 2.69 7.69 9.80
CA LEU A 8 3.19 8.52 10.90
C LEU A 8 2.04 9.00 11.80
N SER A 9 0.92 9.41 11.17
CA SER A 9 -0.28 9.85 11.89
C SER A 9 -0.83 8.77 12.82
N ASN A 10 -1.08 7.56 12.32
CA ASN A 10 -1.63 6.49 13.18
C ASN A 10 -0.68 6.11 14.32
N THR A 11 0.63 6.19 14.08
CA THR A 11 1.66 5.81 15.03
C THR A 11 1.70 6.83 16.15
N LEU A 12 1.77 8.12 15.81
CA LEU A 12 1.76 9.20 16.78
C LEU A 12 0.46 9.24 17.58
N THR A 13 -0.69 9.10 16.92
CA THR A 13 -1.99 9.04 17.63
C THR A 13 -2.05 7.87 18.60
N SER A 14 -1.55 6.69 18.22
CA SER A 14 -1.52 5.51 19.10
C SER A 14 -0.60 5.71 20.31
N VAL A 15 0.54 6.37 20.12
CA VAL A 15 1.47 6.68 21.22
C VAL A 15 0.88 7.73 22.16
N LEU A 16 0.30 8.81 21.62
CA LEU A 16 -0.33 9.87 22.41
C LEU A 16 -1.55 9.38 23.18
N ALA A 17 -2.29 8.41 22.63
CA ALA A 17 -3.42 7.76 23.31
C ALA A 17 -2.97 6.73 24.36
N GLY A 18 -1.68 6.43 24.49
CA GLY A 18 -1.15 5.40 25.39
C GLY A 18 -1.38 3.96 24.91
N ASN A 19 -1.87 3.77 23.68
CA ASN A 19 -2.12 2.46 23.09
C ASN A 19 -0.81 1.80 22.59
N ALA A 20 0.26 2.57 22.40
CA ALA A 20 1.59 2.10 22.02
C ALA A 20 2.70 2.89 22.71
N GLN A 21 3.89 2.30 22.82
CA GLN A 21 5.13 2.91 23.29
C GLN A 21 6.17 2.95 22.17
N PHE A 22 7.16 3.84 22.27
CA PHE A 22 8.24 3.93 21.28
C PHE A 22 9.09 2.66 21.14
N SER A 23 9.10 1.81 22.18
CA SER A 23 9.77 0.51 22.18
C SER A 23 8.91 -0.63 21.65
N ASP A 24 7.60 -0.42 21.46
CA ASP A 24 6.71 -1.45 20.95
C ASP A 24 7.03 -1.74 19.47
N PRO A 25 6.80 -2.99 19.01
CA PRO A 25 6.94 -3.31 17.59
C PRO A 25 5.92 -2.54 16.75
N VAL A 26 6.32 -2.10 15.55
CA VAL A 26 5.46 -1.36 14.60
C VAL A 26 4.19 -2.13 14.20
N THR A 27 4.20 -3.45 14.33
CA THR A 27 3.02 -4.31 14.10
C THR A 27 1.88 -4.01 15.06
N LYS A 28 2.14 -3.38 16.21
CA LYS A 28 1.10 -2.99 17.18
C LYS A 28 0.19 -1.87 16.67
N VAL A 29 0.67 -1.07 15.72
CA VAL A 29 -0.05 0.08 15.14
C VAL A 29 -0.33 -0.13 13.65
N ILE A 30 -0.25 -1.38 13.18
CA ILE A 30 -0.47 -1.71 11.78
C ILE A 30 -1.94 -1.58 11.40
N TYR A 31 -2.19 -1.05 10.21
CA TYR A 31 -3.46 -1.15 9.52
C TYR A 31 -3.38 -2.32 8.54
N ASP A 32 -4.01 -3.43 8.89
CA ASP A 32 -3.95 -4.72 8.18
C ASP A 32 -5.09 -4.91 7.17
N GLN A 33 -6.13 -4.06 7.23
CA GLN A 33 -7.21 -4.03 6.25
C GLN A 33 -6.75 -3.28 5.00
N TYR A 34 -6.20 -3.98 4.03
CA TYR A 34 -5.75 -3.34 2.80
C TYR A 34 -6.17 -4.11 1.55
N SER A 35 -6.33 -3.35 0.48
CA SER A 35 -6.58 -3.91 -0.85
C SER A 35 -5.32 -3.90 -1.69
N LYS A 36 -5.11 -4.96 -2.47
CA LYS A 36 -4.06 -5.04 -3.49
C LYS A 36 -4.64 -4.76 -4.86
N ILE A 37 -3.86 -4.13 -5.71
CA ILE A 37 -4.19 -3.89 -7.11
C ILE A 37 -3.00 -4.22 -8.00
N GLY A 38 -3.24 -4.83 -9.15
CA GLY A 38 -2.20 -5.14 -10.15
C GLY A 38 -1.80 -3.91 -10.95
N LEU A 39 -0.60 -3.93 -11.54
CA LEU A 39 -0.14 -2.86 -12.46
C LEU A 39 -1.05 -2.69 -13.69
N GLU A 40 -1.67 -3.78 -14.16
CA GLU A 40 -2.53 -3.80 -15.35
C GLU A 40 -4.02 -3.60 -15.04
N ASP A 41 -4.36 -3.42 -13.76
CA ASP A 41 -5.74 -3.15 -13.34
C ASP A 41 -6.14 -1.70 -13.70
N SER A 42 -7.41 -1.50 -14.03
CA SER A 42 -7.90 -0.19 -14.46
C SER A 42 -7.99 0.84 -13.33
N LEU A 43 -7.89 2.13 -13.67
CA LEU A 43 -8.14 3.23 -12.72
C LEU A 43 -9.57 3.21 -12.15
N GLY A 44 -10.55 2.68 -12.89
CA GLY A 44 -11.90 2.49 -12.38
C GLY A 44 -11.96 1.46 -11.24
N LYS A 45 -11.22 0.36 -11.35
CA LYS A 45 -11.07 -0.63 -10.28
C LYS A 45 -10.35 -0.04 -9.07
N LEU A 46 -9.28 0.73 -9.31
CA LEU A 46 -8.59 1.49 -8.26
C LEU A 46 -9.54 2.43 -7.53
N SER A 47 -10.35 3.19 -8.26
CA SER A 47 -11.34 4.11 -7.69
C SER A 47 -12.34 3.37 -6.79
N CYS A 48 -12.91 2.26 -7.27
CA CYS A 48 -13.85 1.46 -6.49
C CYS A 48 -13.23 0.89 -5.19
N ILE A 49 -11.96 0.48 -5.22
CA ILE A 49 -11.24 0.06 -4.02
C ILE A 49 -11.15 1.21 -3.01
N LEU A 50 -10.81 2.40 -3.49
CA LEU A 50 -10.58 3.59 -2.66
C LEU A 50 -11.88 4.22 -2.12
N GLU A 51 -13.06 3.80 -2.59
CA GLU A 51 -14.34 4.18 -1.99
C GLU A 51 -14.50 3.63 -0.57
N ASN A 52 -13.92 2.47 -0.29
CA ASN A 52 -14.08 1.75 0.98
C ASN A 52 -12.76 1.57 1.76
N ASN A 53 -11.60 1.81 1.13
CA ASN A 53 -10.29 1.64 1.73
C ASN A 53 -9.48 2.94 1.66
N HIS A 54 -8.75 3.27 2.73
CA HIS A 54 -7.91 4.47 2.76
C HIS A 54 -6.75 4.45 1.74
N PHE A 55 -6.31 3.26 1.35
CA PHE A 55 -5.23 3.07 0.39
C PHE A 55 -5.35 1.74 -0.36
N ALA A 56 -4.66 1.68 -1.49
CA ALA A 56 -4.41 0.46 -2.24
C ALA A 56 -2.90 0.23 -2.37
N ILE A 57 -2.47 -1.03 -2.31
CA ILE A 57 -1.07 -1.42 -2.54
C ILE A 57 -0.96 -1.97 -3.96
N VAL A 58 -0.18 -1.28 -4.79
CA VAL A 58 0.11 -1.70 -6.16
C VAL A 58 1.15 -2.81 -6.11
N VAL A 59 0.81 -3.98 -6.63
CA VAL A 59 1.66 -5.17 -6.60
C VAL A 59 1.85 -5.76 -7.99
N HIS A 60 2.96 -6.44 -8.18
CA HIS A 60 3.22 -7.24 -9.37
C HIS A 60 4.03 -8.48 -9.01
N GLU A 61 3.78 -9.58 -9.72
CA GLU A 61 4.54 -10.81 -9.55
C GLU A 61 5.76 -10.80 -10.47
N GLN A 62 6.94 -10.96 -9.90
CA GLN A 62 8.19 -10.98 -10.66
C GLN A 62 8.91 -12.31 -10.45
N ILE A 63 9.37 -12.92 -11.54
CA ILE A 63 10.26 -14.08 -11.48
C ILE A 63 11.66 -13.61 -11.12
N GLN A 64 12.22 -14.16 -10.04
CA GLN A 64 13.59 -13.93 -9.61
C GLN A 64 14.39 -15.22 -9.73
N PHE A 65 15.64 -15.08 -10.17
CA PHE A 65 16.56 -16.21 -10.32
C PHE A 65 17.58 -16.19 -9.18
N ASN A 66 17.76 -17.34 -8.56
CA ASN A 66 18.82 -17.56 -7.59
C ASN A 66 20.15 -17.85 -8.31
N GLY A 67 21.26 -17.64 -7.62
CA GLY A 67 22.60 -17.94 -8.15
C GLY A 67 22.84 -19.42 -8.50
N ASN A 68 21.97 -20.32 -8.03
CA ASN A 68 21.99 -21.75 -8.35
C ASN A 68 21.13 -22.12 -9.58
N GLY A 69 20.57 -21.12 -10.30
CA GLY A 69 19.73 -21.33 -11.47
C GLY A 69 18.25 -21.65 -11.18
N SER A 70 17.83 -21.81 -9.92
CA SER A 70 16.42 -21.97 -9.59
C SER A 70 15.68 -20.64 -9.68
N SER A 71 14.44 -20.63 -10.15
CA SER A 71 13.58 -19.43 -10.13
C SER A 71 12.52 -19.51 -9.04
N PHE A 72 12.08 -18.35 -8.57
CA PHE A 72 10.91 -18.22 -7.70
C PHE A 72 10.12 -16.95 -8.06
N THR A 73 8.81 -16.99 -7.85
CA THR A 73 7.96 -15.82 -8.03
C THR A 73 7.91 -15.03 -6.74
N LYS A 74 8.22 -13.73 -6.82
CA LYS A 74 8.12 -12.78 -5.71
C LYS A 74 7.09 -11.72 -6.02
N GLN A 75 6.14 -11.55 -5.12
CA GLN A 75 5.25 -10.39 -5.15
C GLN A 75 6.04 -9.15 -4.71
N MET A 76 6.17 -8.18 -5.61
CA MET A 76 6.83 -6.91 -5.41
C MET A 76 5.79 -5.81 -5.21
N VAL A 77 6.08 -4.86 -4.30
CA VAL A 77 5.28 -3.65 -4.11
C VAL A 77 5.85 -2.56 -5.01
N PHE A 78 5.00 -2.00 -5.87
CA PHE A 78 5.35 -0.93 -6.80
C PHE A 78 4.99 0.44 -6.25
N GLY A 79 3.96 0.50 -5.40
CA GLY A 79 3.54 1.76 -4.81
C GLY A 79 2.37 1.59 -3.86
N VAL A 80 2.08 2.70 -3.18
CA VAL A 80 0.89 2.90 -2.37
C VAL A 80 0.12 4.03 -3.01
N VAL A 81 -1.18 3.87 -3.17
CA VAL A 81 -2.05 4.87 -3.81
C VAL A 81 -3.22 5.17 -2.91
N THR A 82 -3.53 6.46 -2.78
CA THR A 82 -4.67 7.00 -2.05
C THR A 82 -5.64 7.72 -3.00
N ALA A 83 -6.84 8.06 -2.52
CA ALA A 83 -7.79 8.86 -3.30
C ALA A 83 -7.21 10.22 -3.74
N MET A 84 -6.34 10.82 -2.93
CA MET A 84 -5.66 12.08 -3.26
C MET A 84 -4.72 11.95 -4.45
N ASP A 85 -4.03 10.81 -4.59
CA ASP A 85 -3.15 10.55 -5.74
C ASP A 85 -3.97 10.43 -7.03
N LEU A 86 -5.12 9.76 -6.97
CA LEU A 86 -6.02 9.62 -8.11
C LEU A 86 -6.63 10.98 -8.51
N LEU A 87 -7.08 11.78 -7.54
CA LEU A 87 -7.57 13.14 -7.80
C LEU A 87 -6.48 14.02 -8.43
N THR A 88 -5.25 13.94 -7.91
CA THR A 88 -4.11 14.67 -8.46
C THR A 88 -3.80 14.25 -9.89
N PHE A 89 -3.89 12.95 -10.19
CA PHE A 89 -3.70 12.42 -11.53
C PHE A 89 -4.76 12.94 -12.52
N VAL A 90 -6.04 12.94 -12.13
CA VAL A 90 -7.14 13.45 -12.98
C VAL A 90 -6.97 14.94 -13.25
N ASN A 91 -6.68 15.75 -12.23
CA ASN A 91 -6.54 17.21 -12.37
C ASN A 91 -5.34 17.62 -13.25
N ARG A 92 -4.29 16.80 -13.33
CA ARG A 92 -3.15 17.04 -14.25
C ARG A 92 -3.52 16.88 -15.72
N ASN A 93 -4.59 16.14 -16.02
CA ASN A 93 -5.04 15.91 -17.40
C ASN A 93 -5.97 17.01 -17.93
N ASP A 94 -6.56 17.84 -17.05
CA ASP A 94 -7.40 18.99 -17.44
C ASP A 94 -6.57 20.22 -17.87
N THR A 95 -5.26 20.21 -17.65
CA THR A 95 -4.35 21.31 -18.01
C THR A 95 -3.68 21.16 -19.38
N LYS A 96 -4.24 20.32 -20.26
CA LYS A 96 -3.79 20.18 -21.66
C LYS A 96 -4.65 20.95 -22.65
#